data_AF-A0AAP0KSY2-F1
#
_entry.id   AF-A0AAP0KSY2-F1
#
_cell.length_a   1.000
_cell.length_b   1.000
_cell.length_c   1.000
_cell.angle_alpha   90.00
_cell.angle_beta   90.00
_cell.angle_gamma   90.00
#
_symmetry.space_group_name_H-M   'P 1'
#
loop_
_entity.id
_entity.type
_entity.pdbx_description
1 polymer ?
#
loop_
_entity_poly.entity_id
_entity_poly.type
_entity_poly.pdbx_seq_one_letter_code
_entity_poly.pdbx_strand_id
1 'polypeptide(L)' 'MDSLNKLTETISSFADKVDRFMARDQGCWKLIKEIPDLPDSTRFKVLELLNTRAKKIDFMEMSSEERSKWIAFQLT' A
#
# COMPACT_ATOMS: atom_id res chain seq x y z
N MET A 1 20.14 10.33 -25.82
CA MET A 1 19.84 11.41 -24.86
C MET A 1 18.34 11.53 -24.63
N ASP A 2 17.54 11.57 -25.70
CA ASP A 2 16.06 11.65 -25.63
C ASP A 2 15.38 10.55 -24.82
N SER A 3 15.82 9.29 -24.94
CA SER A 3 15.24 8.19 -24.17
C SER A 3 15.48 8.33 -22.65
N LEU A 4 16.63 8.90 -22.25
CA LEU A 4 16.93 9.16 -20.85
C LEU A 4 16.07 10.31 -20.31
N ASN A 5 15.91 11.38 -21.10
CA ASN A 5 15.07 12.51 -20.72
C ASN A 5 13.61 12.07 -20.55
N LYS A 6 13.10 11.25 -21.49
CA LYS A 6 11.73 10.71 -21.42
C LYS A 6 11.52 9.78 -20.23
N LEU A 7 12.53 8.97 -19.88
CA LEU A 7 12.48 8.13 -18.69
C LEU A 7 12.44 8.98 -17.41
N THR A 8 13.30 10.00 -17.33
CA THR A 8 13.34 10.94 -16.20
C THR A 8 11.99 11.63 -16.01
N GLU A 9 11.38 12.16 -17.08
CA GLU A 9 10.05 12.78 -17.04
C GLU A 9 8.97 11.80 -16.54
N THR A 10 9.04 10.54 -16.99
CA THR A 10 8.09 9.51 -16.59
C THR A 10 8.22 9.18 -15.10
N ILE A 11 9.45 9.05 -14.60
CA ILE A 11 9.73 8.79 -13.18
C ILE A 11 9.26 9.97 -12.32
N SER A 12 9.56 11.21 -12.72
CA SER A 12 9.10 12.40 -12.01
C SER A 12 7.56 12.48 -11.96
N SER A 13 6.89 12.24 -13.08
CA SER A 13 5.42 12.20 -13.13
C SER A 13 4.82 11.11 -12.24
N PHE A 14 5.49 9.96 -12.16
CA PHE A 14 5.08 8.87 -11.29
C PHE A 14 5.27 9.23 -9.81
N ALA A 15 6.42 9.77 -9.43
CA ALA A 15 6.70 10.23 -8.08
C ALA A 15 5.66 11.27 -7.61
N ASP A 16 5.38 12.27 -8.44
CA ASP A 16 4.34 13.27 -8.19
C ASP A 16 2.94 12.68 -7.95
N LYS A 17 2.58 11.64 -8.72
CA LYS A 17 1.30 10.94 -8.55
C LYS A 17 1.27 10.12 -7.26
N VAL A 18 2.40 9.50 -6.89
CA VAL A 18 2.56 8.78 -5.62
C VAL A 18 2.44 9.75 -4.45
N ASP A 19 3.11 10.90 -4.48
CA ASP A 19 3.06 11.89 -3.40
C ASP A 19 1.64 12.44 -3.20
N ARG A 20 0.94 12.78 -4.28
CA ARG A 20 -0.47 13.22 -4.21
C ARG A 20 -1.42 12.12 -3.71
N PHE A 21 -1.10 10.86 -3.98
CA PHE A 21 -1.87 9.72 -3.50
C PHE A 21 -1.67 9.53 -1.99
N MET A 22 -0.44 9.64 -1.51
CA MET A 22 -0.09 9.51 -0.08
C MET A 22 -0.56 10.71 0.76
N ALA A 23 -0.57 11.92 0.21
CA ALA A 23 -0.92 13.14 0.95
C ALA A 23 -2.41 13.26 1.30
N ARG A 24 -3.30 12.42 0.74
CA ARG A 24 -4.75 12.63 0.80
C ARG A 24 -5.52 11.74 1.76
N ASP A 25 -4.91 10.69 2.28
CA ASP A 25 -5.53 9.75 3.23
C ASP A 25 -4.39 8.97 3.91
N GLN A 26 -4.26 9.04 5.23
CA GLN A 26 -3.39 8.10 5.95
C GLN A 26 -4.12 6.76 6.03
N GLY A 27 -3.42 5.68 5.67
CA GLY A 27 -3.94 4.32 5.79
C GLY A 27 -4.25 3.98 7.24
N CYS A 28 -5.18 3.04 7.45
CA CYS A 28 -5.46 2.52 8.79
C CYS A 28 -4.56 1.33 9.15
N TRP A 29 -3.67 0.89 8.25
CA TRP A 29 -2.80 -0.27 8.47
C TRP A 29 -1.99 -0.19 9.78
N LYS A 30 -1.45 0.98 10.12
CA LYS A 30 -0.73 1.17 11.39
C LYS A 30 -1.62 0.90 12.61
N LEU A 31 -2.84 1.43 12.59
CA LEU A 31 -3.83 1.23 13.67
C LEU A 31 -4.24 -0.24 13.78
N ILE A 32 -4.42 -0.94 12.65
CA ILE A 32 -4.74 -2.37 12.63
C ILE A 32 -3.63 -3.20 13.29
N LYS A 33 -2.37 -2.83 13.08
CA LYS A 33 -1.21 -3.52 13.66
C LYS A 33 -1.05 -3.28 15.16
N GLU A 34 -1.49 -2.13 15.66
CA GLU A 34 -1.43 -1.78 17.08
C GLU A 34 -2.43 -2.57 17.93
N ILE A 35 -3.41 -3.26 17.32
CA ILE A 35 -4.33 -4.13 18.04
C ILE A 35 -3.56 -5.35 18.59
N PRO A 36 -3.49 -5.53 19.92
CA PRO A 36 -2.79 -6.64 20.53
C PRO A 36 -3.47 -7.96 20.23
N ASP A 37 -2.68 -9.03 20.19
CA ASP A 37 -3.13 -10.43 20.03
C ASP A 37 -3.99 -10.72 18.79
N LEU A 38 -3.99 -9.82 17.80
CA LEU A 38 -4.73 -10.01 16.56
C LEU A 38 -3.88 -10.79 15.54
N PRO A 39 -4.30 -11.99 15.10
CA PRO A 39 -3.56 -12.76 14.11
C PRO A 39 -3.51 -12.02 12.77
N ASP A 40 -2.41 -12.19 12.03
CA ASP A 40 -2.22 -11.55 10.71
C ASP A 40 -3.36 -11.87 9.73
N SER A 41 -3.88 -13.10 9.75
CA SER A 41 -5.04 -13.50 8.94
C SER A 41 -6.30 -12.68 9.25
N THR A 42 -6.50 -12.29 10.52
CA THR A 42 -7.63 -11.45 10.92
C THR A 42 -7.39 -10.00 10.52
N ARG A 43 -6.15 -9.50 10.67
CA ARG A 43 -5.75 -8.16 10.18
C ARG A 43 -5.99 -8.02 8.68
N PHE A 44 -5.63 -9.03 7.89
CA PHE A 44 -5.86 -9.03 6.45
C PHE A 44 -7.36 -9.09 6.09
N LYS A 45 -8.18 -9.81 6.85
CA LYS A 45 -9.65 -9.77 6.66
C LYS A 45 -10.24 -8.39 6.92
N VAL A 46 -9.70 -7.63 7.89
CA VAL A 46 -10.14 -6.25 8.13
C VAL A 46 -9.87 -5.37 6.91
N LEU A 47 -8.71 -5.54 6.27
CA LEU A 47 -8.41 -4.84 5.02
C LEU A 47 -9.43 -5.17 3.93
N GLU A 48 -9.95 -6.40 3.87
CA GLU A 48 -10.96 -6.78 2.89
C GLU A 48 -12.26 -5.96 2.96
N LEU A 49 -12.58 -5.42 4.14
CA LEU A 49 -13.75 -4.56 4.36
C LEU A 49 -13.57 -3.13 3.82
N LEU A 50 -12.34 -2.73 3.50
CA LEU A 50 -12.03 -1.40 3.01
C LEU A 50 -12.39 -1.26 1.53
N ASN A 51 -12.70 -0.03 1.12
CA ASN A 51 -12.87 0.27 -0.30
C ASN A 51 -11.53 0.15 -1.05
N THR A 52 -11.59 0.04 -2.39
CA THR A 52 -10.41 -0.17 -3.24
C THR A 52 -9.33 0.91 -3.08
N ARG A 53 -9.71 2.16 -2.77
CA ARG A 53 -8.74 3.25 -2.58
C ARG A 53 -7.99 3.07 -1.27
N ALA A 54 -8.69 2.86 -0.16
CA ALA A 54 -8.11 2.63 1.15
C ALA A 54 -7.18 1.40 1.15
N LYS A 55 -7.62 0.27 0.55
CA LYS A 55 -6.77 -0.92 0.36
C LYS A 55 -5.44 -0.60 -0.32
N LYS A 56 -5.45 0.24 -1.37
CA LYS A 56 -4.23 0.63 -2.09
C LYS A 56 -3.30 1.50 -1.24
N ILE A 57 -3.86 2.40 -0.43
CA ILE A 57 -3.07 3.23 0.49
C ILE A 57 -2.41 2.34 1.53
N ASP A 58 -3.19 1.48 2.19
CA ASP A 58 -2.67 0.53 3.18
C ASP A 58 -1.62 -0.41 2.58
N PHE A 59 -1.84 -0.94 1.37
CA PHE A 59 -0.84 -1.72 0.65
C PHE A 59 0.47 -0.94 0.49
N MET A 60 0.38 0.35 0.14
CA MET A 60 1.57 1.17 -0.10
C MET A 60 2.27 1.56 1.21
N GLU A 61 1.57 1.62 2.34
CA GLU A 61 2.17 1.83 3.66
C GLU A 61 2.83 0.58 4.26
N MET A 62 2.44 -0.62 3.81
CA MET A 62 3.04 -1.88 4.25
C MET A 62 4.51 -2.02 3.87
N SER A 63 5.26 -2.73 4.72
CA SER A 63 6.60 -3.22 4.39
C SER A 63 6.55 -4.32 3.32
N SER A 64 7.70 -4.64 2.70
CA SER A 64 7.80 -5.71 1.71
C SER A 64 7.38 -7.09 2.28
N GLU A 65 7.72 -7.35 3.54
CA GLU A 65 7.34 -8.58 4.24
C GLU A 65 5.83 -8.65 4.48
N GLU A 66 5.22 -7.54 4.93
CA GLU A 66 3.78 -7.45 5.17
C GLU A 66 2.99 -7.64 3.87
N ARG A 67 3.43 -7.02 2.77
CA ARG A 67 2.85 -7.23 1.44
C ARG A 67 2.94 -8.70 1.01
N SER A 68 4.08 -9.34 1.22
CA SER A 68 4.25 -10.76 0.88
C SER A 68 3.29 -11.66 1.67
N LYS A 69 3.13 -11.42 2.98
CA LYS A 69 2.17 -12.15 3.83
C LYS A 69 0.73 -11.93 3.38
N TRP A 70 0.36 -10.69 3.04
CA TRP A 70 -0.99 -10.40 2.57
C TRP A 70 -1.27 -11.06 1.22
N ILE A 71 -0.32 -11.03 0.27
CA ILE A 71 -0.46 -11.72 -1.02
C ILE A 71 -0.61 -13.24 -0.79
N ALA A 72 0.21 -13.84 0.07
CA ALA A 72 0.08 -15.25 0.40
C ALA A 72 -1.32 -15.57 0.98
N PHE A 73 -1.83 -14.70 1.86
CA PHE A 73 -3.19 -14.82 2.40
C PHE A 73 -4.28 -14.75 1.32
N GLN A 74 -4.14 -13.90 0.30
CA GLN A 74 -5.10 -13.82 -0.82
C GLN A 74 -5.09 -15.06 -1.73
N LEU A 75 -3.98 -15.80 -1.73
CA LEU A 75 -3.82 -17.03 -2.51
C LEU A 75 -4.29 -18.28 -1.75
N THR A 76 -4.81 -18.10 -0.53
CA THR A 76 -5.34 -19.17 0.33
C THR A 76 -6.84 -19.31 0.15
#